data_AF-A0A0C4F075-F1
#
_entry.id   AF-A0A0C4F075-F1
#
_cell.length_a   1.000
_cell.length_b   1.000
_cell.length_c   1.000
_cell.angle_alpha   90.00
_cell.angle_beta   90.00
_cell.angle_gamma   90.00
#
_symmetry.space_group_name_H-M   'P 1'
#
loop_
_entity.id
_entity.type
_entity.pdbx_description
1 polymer ?
#
loop_
_entity_poly.entity_id
_entity_poly.type
_entity_poly.pdbx_seq_one_letter_code
_entity_poly.pdbx_strand_id
1 'polypeptide(L)'
;MANWLLAHKANADAILAEDGFMVALRYDIQVRTNAFAHWVALADGSQSVANISVFRSKIAHSCYATARKFDELDFTDNPYAEFGTQANWDPTTGAPKTEKKQAVAKAPNVANAAGPSSLPAKPAGGRAPKGSGYKGNNFDPNHAAKQGAQGNGKAPQ
;
A
#
# COMPACT_ATOMS: atom_id res chain seq x y z
N MET A 1 -22.38 -20.86 2.50
CA MET A 1 -21.41 -20.06 1.72
C MET A 1 -21.98 -19.55 0.40
N ALA A 2 -22.61 -20.39 -0.45
CA ALA A 2 -23.17 -19.96 -1.74
C ALA A 2 -24.14 -18.75 -1.64
N ASN A 3 -25.01 -18.74 -0.62
CA ASN A 3 -25.94 -17.62 -0.41
C ASN A 3 -25.23 -16.29 -0.07
N TRP A 4 -24.05 -16.34 0.58
CA TRP A 4 -23.27 -15.14 0.89
C TRP A 4 -22.66 -14.52 -0.37
N LEU A 5 -22.18 -15.37 -1.29
CA LEU A 5 -21.66 -14.93 -2.58
C LEU A 5 -22.76 -14.30 -3.44
N LEU A 6 -23.96 -14.88 -3.44
CA LEU A 6 -25.08 -14.34 -4.21
C LEU A 6 -25.51 -12.96 -3.69
N ALA A 7 -25.63 -12.81 -2.37
CA ALA A 7 -25.94 -11.52 -1.75
C ALA A 7 -24.84 -10.48 -1.97
N HIS A 8 -23.56 -10.88 -1.85
CA HIS A 8 -22.43 -10.00 -2.15
C HIS A 8 -22.42 -9.54 -3.61
N LYS A 9 -22.72 -10.45 -4.55
CA LYS A 9 -22.87 -10.11 -5.96
C LYS A 9 -23.99 -9.09 -6.16
N ALA A 10 -25.16 -9.29 -5.55
CA ALA A 10 -26.27 -8.34 -5.65
C ALA A 10 -25.89 -6.94 -5.11
N ASN A 11 -25.13 -6.88 -4.00
CA ASN A 11 -24.61 -5.62 -3.47
C ASN A 11 -23.64 -4.93 -4.45
N ALA A 12 -22.73 -5.70 -5.07
CA ALA A 12 -21.78 -5.15 -6.04
C ALA A 12 -22.47 -4.71 -7.34
N ASP A 13 -23.46 -5.48 -7.83
CA ASP A 13 -24.26 -5.14 -9.00
C ASP A 13 -25.11 -3.87 -8.75
N ALA A 14 -25.61 -3.66 -7.52
CA ALA A 14 -26.30 -2.43 -7.14
C ALA A 14 -25.35 -1.22 -7.16
N ILE A 15 -24.15 -1.34 -6.59
CA ILE A 15 -23.13 -0.28 -6.66
C ILE A 15 -22.75 -0.01 -8.12
N LEU A 16 -22.59 -1.05 -8.94
CA LEU A 16 -22.26 -0.91 -10.36
C LEU A 16 -23.31 -0.09 -11.10
N ALA A 17 -24.59 -0.29 -10.79
CA ALA A 17 -25.70 0.43 -11.41
C ALA A 17 -25.80 1.89 -10.96
N GLU A 18 -25.43 2.22 -9.72
CA GLU A 18 -25.55 3.58 -9.17
C GLU A 18 -24.28 4.42 -9.33
N ASP A 19 -23.12 3.84 -9.04
CA ASP A 19 -21.85 4.57 -8.83
C ASP A 19 -20.77 4.25 -9.88
N GLY A 20 -21.01 3.26 -10.75
CA GLY A 20 -20.11 2.89 -11.84
C GLY A 20 -19.15 1.75 -11.52
N PHE A 21 -18.39 1.33 -12.54
CA PHE A 21 -17.60 0.09 -12.51
C PHE A 21 -16.49 0.12 -11.47
N MET A 22 -15.74 1.24 -11.39
CA MET A 22 -14.60 1.34 -10.50
C MET A 22 -15.00 1.34 -9.03
N VAL A 23 -16.18 1.86 -8.69
CA VAL A 23 -16.70 1.82 -7.31
C VAL A 23 -17.06 0.39 -6.92
N ALA A 24 -17.78 -0.32 -7.80
CA ALA A 24 -18.15 -1.72 -7.59
C ALA A 24 -16.92 -2.64 -7.47
N LEU A 25 -15.93 -2.49 -8.36
CA LEU A 25 -14.69 -3.26 -8.34
C LEU A 25 -13.88 -3.02 -7.07
N ARG A 26 -13.69 -1.75 -6.67
CA ARG A 26 -12.94 -1.41 -5.45
C ARG A 26 -13.65 -1.93 -4.21
N TYR A 27 -14.99 -1.83 -4.15
CA TYR A 27 -15.79 -2.37 -3.04
C TYR A 27 -15.62 -3.89 -2.92
N ASP A 28 -15.77 -4.58 -4.04
CA ASP A 28 -15.66 -6.02 -4.13
C ASP A 28 -14.29 -6.52 -3.66
N ILE A 29 -13.19 -5.92 -4.16
CA ILE A 29 -11.83 -6.25 -3.73
C ILE A 29 -11.69 -6.04 -2.22
N GLN A 30 -12.12 -4.89 -1.68
CA GLN A 30 -11.97 -4.60 -0.26
C GLN A 30 -12.76 -5.56 0.64
N VAL A 31 -14.00 -5.91 0.28
CA VAL A 31 -14.81 -6.86 1.05
C VAL A 31 -14.16 -8.24 1.05
N ARG A 32 -13.70 -8.72 -0.11
CA ARG A 32 -13.00 -10.01 -0.21
C ARG A 32 -11.69 -10.02 0.57
N THR A 33 -10.85 -8.99 0.42
CA THR A 33 -9.59 -8.87 1.16
C THR A 33 -9.82 -8.88 2.67
N ASN A 34 -10.82 -8.16 3.17
CA ASN A 34 -11.15 -8.14 4.59
C ASN A 34 -11.60 -9.51 5.10
N ALA A 35 -12.37 -10.26 4.29
CA ALA A 35 -12.79 -11.61 4.64
C ALA A 35 -11.59 -12.58 4.76
N PHE A 36 -10.59 -12.45 3.89
CA PHE A 36 -9.38 -13.28 3.96
C PHE A 36 -8.37 -12.82 5.03
N ALA A 37 -8.34 -11.53 5.35
CA ALA A 37 -7.37 -10.96 6.29
C ALA A 37 -7.81 -11.08 7.76
N HIS A 38 -9.12 -11.13 8.03
CA HIS A 38 -9.64 -11.04 9.40
C HIS A 38 -10.60 -12.17 9.75
N TRP A 39 -10.32 -12.81 10.89
CA TRP A 39 -11.21 -13.75 11.55
C TRP A 39 -12.07 -13.01 12.58
N VAL A 40 -13.37 -13.29 12.56
CA VAL A 40 -14.37 -12.75 13.48
C VAL A 40 -14.63 -13.78 14.57
N ALA A 41 -14.45 -13.38 15.83
CA ALA A 41 -14.84 -14.20 16.97
C ALA A 41 -16.37 -14.17 17.13
N LEU A 42 -16.98 -15.34 17.20
CA LEU A 42 -18.41 -15.51 17.49
C LEU A 42 -18.65 -15.56 19.00
N ALA A 43 -19.91 -15.37 19.40
CA ALA A 43 -20.33 -15.41 20.81
C ALA A 43 -20.09 -16.78 21.48
N ASP A 44 -19.97 -17.84 20.68
CA ASP A 44 -19.63 -19.20 21.12
C ASP A 44 -18.11 -19.42 21.31
N GLY A 45 -17.28 -18.40 21.08
CA GLY A 45 -15.82 -18.47 21.17
C GLY A 45 -15.14 -19.04 19.91
N SER A 46 -15.89 -19.46 18.90
CA SER A 46 -15.34 -19.91 17.62
C SER A 46 -14.89 -18.74 16.74
N GLN A 47 -13.99 -19.00 15.80
CA GLN A 47 -13.56 -18.02 14.80
C GLN A 47 -14.18 -18.34 13.44
N SER A 48 -14.75 -17.33 12.79
CA SER A 48 -15.33 -17.44 11.45
C SER A 48 -14.85 -16.32 10.55
N VAL A 49 -14.97 -16.53 9.24
CA VAL A 49 -14.69 -15.49 8.24
C VAL A 49 -15.73 -14.38 8.34
N ALA A 50 -15.34 -13.14 8.07
CA ALA A 50 -16.27 -12.02 8.03
C ALA A 50 -17.43 -12.30 7.05
N ASN A 51 -18.66 -12.08 7.50
CA ASN A 51 -19.82 -12.26 6.64
C ASN A 51 -19.83 -11.22 5.50
N ILE A 52 -19.55 -11.70 4.28
CA ILE A 52 -19.53 -10.91 3.05
C ILE A 52 -20.92 -10.61 2.48
N SER A 53 -21.97 -11.27 2.96
CA SER A 53 -23.34 -11.01 2.50
C SER A 53 -23.85 -9.63 2.95
N VAL A 54 -23.29 -9.10 4.02
CA VAL A 54 -23.71 -7.85 4.64
C VAL A 54 -23.12 -6.68 3.87
N PHE A 55 -23.99 -5.78 3.40
CA PHE A 55 -23.56 -4.54 2.76
C PHE A 55 -22.75 -3.67 3.74
N ARG A 56 -21.55 -3.26 3.32
CA ARG A 56 -20.63 -2.44 4.13
C ARG A 56 -20.61 -1.01 3.62
N SER A 57 -21.56 -0.20 4.06
CA SER A 57 -21.69 1.22 3.64
C SER A 57 -20.40 2.04 3.79
N LYS A 58 -19.64 1.85 4.88
CA LYS A 58 -18.34 2.53 5.08
C LYS A 58 -17.32 2.21 3.99
N ILE A 59 -17.28 0.95 3.55
CA ILE A 59 -16.40 0.51 2.47
C ILE A 59 -16.90 1.11 1.15
N ALA A 60 -18.20 1.00 0.87
CA ALA A 60 -18.81 1.56 -0.34
C ALA A 60 -18.53 3.07 -0.49
N HIS A 61 -18.78 3.86 0.55
CA HIS A 61 -18.51 5.30 0.54
C HIS A 61 -17.02 5.63 0.35
N SER A 62 -16.11 4.84 0.95
CA SER A 62 -14.67 5.02 0.76
C SER A 62 -14.24 4.73 -0.68
N CYS A 63 -14.80 3.66 -1.27
CA CYS A 63 -14.58 3.32 -2.68
C CYS A 63 -15.12 4.40 -3.61
N TYR A 64 -16.32 4.92 -3.34
CA TYR A 64 -16.91 6.03 -4.09
C TYR A 64 -16.04 7.28 -4.03
N ALA A 65 -15.63 7.70 -2.83
CA ALA A 65 -14.76 8.87 -2.66
C ALA A 65 -13.42 8.71 -3.39
N THR A 66 -12.87 7.49 -3.42
CA THR A 66 -11.62 7.18 -4.13
C THR A 66 -11.81 7.25 -5.65
N ALA A 67 -12.85 6.62 -6.18
CA ALA A 67 -13.16 6.67 -7.61
C ALA A 67 -13.44 8.11 -8.06
N ARG A 68 -14.17 8.88 -7.25
CA ARG A 68 -14.39 10.31 -7.50
C ARG A 68 -13.09 11.11 -7.52
N LYS A 69 -12.15 10.81 -6.60
CA LYS A 69 -10.84 11.49 -6.56
C LYS A 69 -10.00 11.20 -7.81
N PHE A 70 -10.17 10.02 -8.41
CA PHE A 70 -9.47 9.62 -9.62
C PHE A 70 -10.25 9.90 -10.90
N ASP A 71 -11.40 10.57 -10.79
CA ASP A 71 -12.29 10.88 -11.91
C ASP A 71 -12.73 9.61 -12.67
N GLU A 72 -13.01 8.55 -11.93
CA GLU A 72 -13.30 7.20 -12.44
C GLU A 72 -14.79 6.80 -12.42
N LEU A 73 -15.69 7.73 -12.07
CA LEU A 73 -17.12 7.42 -11.87
C LEU A 73 -17.83 7.06 -13.17
N ASP A 74 -17.40 7.64 -14.30
CA ASP A 74 -18.08 7.50 -15.59
C ASP A 74 -17.64 6.27 -16.39
N PHE A 75 -16.71 5.46 -15.86
CA PHE A 75 -16.27 4.25 -16.55
C PHE A 75 -17.23 3.08 -16.34
N THR A 76 -17.62 2.45 -17.45
CA THR A 76 -18.47 1.25 -17.48
C THR A 76 -17.67 -0.06 -17.42
N ASP A 77 -16.36 0.01 -17.66
CA ASP A 77 -15.42 -1.12 -17.64
C ASP A 77 -14.07 -0.66 -17.06
N ASN A 78 -13.12 -1.56 -16.86
CA ASN A 78 -11.82 -1.30 -16.25
C ASN A 78 -10.98 -0.33 -17.12
N PRO A 79 -10.76 0.92 -16.70
CA PRO A 79 -9.98 1.89 -17.46
C PRO A 79 -8.49 1.55 -17.51
N TYR A 80 -8.01 0.66 -16.63
CA TYR A 80 -6.62 0.23 -16.53
C TYR A 80 -6.28 -1.02 -17.35
N ALA A 81 -7.22 -1.57 -18.12
CA ALA A 81 -6.93 -2.67 -19.03
C ALA A 81 -5.88 -2.26 -20.08
N GLU A 82 -5.18 -3.22 -20.72
CA GLU A 82 -4.06 -2.95 -21.66
C GLU A 82 -4.42 -2.04 -22.85
N PHE A 83 -5.71 -1.88 -23.15
CA PHE A 83 -6.23 -0.98 -24.18
C PHE A 83 -7.22 0.07 -23.64
N GLY A 84 -7.29 0.21 -22.31
CA GLY A 84 -8.15 1.19 -21.64
C GLY A 84 -7.55 2.59 -21.65
N THR A 85 -8.41 3.59 -21.40
CA THR A 85 -8.03 5.02 -21.39
C THR A 85 -6.93 5.35 -20.38
N GLN A 86 -6.79 4.54 -19.32
CA GLN A 86 -5.81 4.69 -18.25
C GLN A 86 -4.85 3.48 -18.16
N ALA A 87 -4.60 2.74 -19.26
CA ALA A 87 -3.69 1.59 -19.28
C ALA A 87 -2.30 1.88 -18.67
N ASN A 88 -1.77 3.09 -18.92
CA ASN A 88 -0.45 3.53 -18.45
C ASN A 88 -0.49 4.21 -17.07
N TRP A 89 -1.63 4.20 -16.38
CA TRP A 89 -1.78 4.78 -15.05
C TRP A 89 -1.56 3.72 -13.98
N ASP A 90 -1.23 4.15 -12.76
CA ASP A 90 -1.15 3.28 -11.60
C ASP A 90 -2.52 3.20 -10.91
N PRO A 91 -3.16 2.01 -10.84
CA PRO A 91 -4.50 1.81 -10.26
C PRO A 91 -4.62 2.19 -8.78
N THR A 92 -3.48 2.26 -8.08
CA THR A 92 -3.42 2.59 -6.66
C THR A 92 -3.42 4.10 -6.43
N THR A 93 -2.76 4.84 -7.31
CA THR A 93 -2.60 6.30 -7.18
C THR A 93 -3.53 7.10 -8.08
N GLY A 94 -4.14 6.47 -9.09
CA GLY A 94 -5.00 7.14 -10.06
C GLY A 94 -4.24 8.17 -10.88
N ALA A 95 -2.94 7.94 -11.09
CA ALA A 95 -2.06 8.88 -11.77
C ALA A 95 -1.26 8.18 -12.88
N PRO A 96 -0.87 8.92 -13.94
CA PRO A 96 0.00 8.37 -14.97
C PRO A 96 1.30 7.86 -14.35
N LYS A 97 1.74 6.66 -14.75
CA LYS A 97 3.04 6.14 -14.31
C LYS A 97 4.11 7.09 -14.82
N THR A 98 4.79 7.80 -13.93
CA THR A 98 6.09 8.40 -14.26
C THR A 98 7.04 7.26 -14.57
N GLU A 99 7.27 6.99 -15.84
CA GLU A 99 8.42 6.20 -16.28
C GLU A 99 9.69 6.94 -15.85
N LYS A 100 10.19 6.66 -14.64
CA LYS A 100 11.63 6.78 -14.42
C LYS A 100 12.24 5.75 -15.33
N LYS A 101 12.73 6.19 -16.49
CA LYS A 101 13.61 5.42 -17.37
C LYS A 101 14.76 4.90 -16.50
N GLN A 102 14.60 3.69 -15.96
CA GLN A 102 15.67 3.01 -15.25
C GLN A 102 16.72 2.75 -16.31
N ALA A 103 17.82 3.50 -16.25
CA ALA A 103 19.00 3.19 -17.02
C ALA A 103 19.37 1.75 -16.67
N VAL A 104 19.22 0.86 -17.66
CA VAL A 104 19.63 -0.54 -17.57
C VAL A 104 21.15 -0.56 -17.40
N ALA A 105 21.63 -0.56 -16.16
CA ALA A 105 22.97 -1.01 -15.86
C ALA A 105 22.94 -2.54 -15.93
N LYS A 106 23.42 -3.10 -17.05
CA LYS A 106 23.69 -4.53 -17.19
C LYS A 106 24.68 -4.96 -16.09
N ALA A 107 24.27 -5.86 -15.21
CA ALA A 107 25.18 -6.69 -14.43
C ALA A 107 25.06 -8.14 -14.94
N PRO A 108 26.17 -8.84 -15.25
CA PRO A 108 26.12 -10.23 -15.65
C PRO A 108 25.92 -11.14 -14.43
N ASN A 109 25.13 -12.17 -14.69
CA ASN A 109 24.67 -13.24 -13.83
C ASN A 109 25.80 -14.22 -13.47
N VAL A 110 25.84 -14.75 -12.23
CA VAL A 110 26.13 -16.17 -11.91
C VAL A 110 25.90 -16.48 -10.42
N ALA A 111 24.97 -17.40 -10.12
CA ALA A 111 25.24 -18.70 -9.50
C ALA A 111 24.10 -19.22 -8.61
N ASN A 112 23.73 -20.47 -8.86
CA ASN A 112 22.72 -21.30 -8.20
C ASN A 112 22.77 -21.32 -6.66
N ALA A 113 21.59 -21.42 -6.05
CA ALA A 113 21.40 -21.77 -4.64
C ALA A 113 21.10 -23.27 -4.46
N ALA A 114 21.78 -23.90 -3.50
CA ALA A 114 21.30 -25.05 -2.73
C ALA A 114 21.75 -24.81 -1.26
N GLY A 115 20.79 -24.87 -0.31
CA GLY A 115 20.85 -24.29 1.06
C GLY A 115 21.77 -24.98 2.09
N PRO A 116 21.54 -24.88 3.44
CA PRO A 116 20.36 -24.33 4.15
C PRO A 116 20.66 -23.39 5.37
N SER A 117 19.59 -22.71 5.84
CA SER A 117 19.29 -22.32 7.23
C SER A 117 20.35 -21.67 8.14
N SER A 118 20.17 -20.38 8.46
CA SER A 118 20.22 -19.87 9.85
C SER A 118 19.57 -18.48 9.96
N LEU A 119 18.76 -18.30 11.01
CA LEU A 119 18.05 -17.06 11.34
C LEU A 119 19.04 -15.93 11.69
N PRO A 120 18.77 -14.65 11.37
CA PRO A 120 19.63 -13.55 11.82
C PRO A 120 19.48 -13.30 13.32
N ALA A 121 20.61 -13.20 14.02
CA ALA A 121 20.67 -12.87 15.44
C ALA A 121 20.22 -11.43 15.73
N LYS A 122 19.46 -11.26 16.81
CA LYS A 122 18.99 -9.99 17.37
C LYS A 122 20.12 -9.25 18.09
N PRO A 123 20.40 -7.96 17.82
CA PRO A 123 21.22 -7.15 18.71
C PRO A 123 20.38 -6.63 19.87
N ALA A 124 20.90 -6.79 21.09
CA ALA A 124 20.35 -6.23 22.31
C ALA A 124 20.85 -4.80 22.55
N GLY A 125 19.94 -3.90 22.94
CA GLY A 125 20.20 -2.83 23.90
C GLY A 125 20.92 -1.56 23.43
N GLY A 126 20.17 -0.45 23.33
CA GLY A 126 20.72 0.91 23.34
C GLY A 126 19.66 1.96 23.06
N ARG A 127 19.25 2.74 24.08
CA ARG A 127 18.31 3.87 23.94
C ARG A 127 18.95 4.95 23.06
N ALA A 128 18.28 5.32 21.96
CA ALA A 128 18.66 6.48 21.15
C ALA A 128 18.35 7.79 21.90
N PRO A 129 19.25 8.78 21.94
CA PRO A 129 18.93 10.11 22.44
C PRO A 129 18.04 10.86 21.45
N LYS A 130 17.19 11.72 22.01
CA LYS A 130 16.21 12.54 21.31
C LYS A 130 16.91 13.74 20.67
N GLY A 131 16.96 13.77 19.34
CA GLY A 131 17.39 14.93 18.56
C GLY A 131 18.61 14.70 17.69
N SER A 132 18.43 14.16 16.48
CA SER A 132 19.40 14.33 15.40
C SER A 132 18.70 14.16 14.06
N GLY A 133 18.49 15.29 13.37
CA GLY A 133 17.71 15.42 12.14
C GLY A 133 18.49 15.07 10.88
N TYR A 134 19.12 13.89 10.82
CA TYR A 134 19.84 13.46 9.61
C TYR A 134 18.99 12.47 8.79
N LYS A 135 18.52 12.91 7.62
CA LYS A 135 17.86 12.08 6.59
C LYS A 135 18.70 12.10 5.32
N GLY A 136 19.54 11.09 5.12
CA GLY A 136 20.25 10.93 3.85
C GLY A 136 21.21 9.75 3.84
N ASN A 137 21.18 8.98 2.75
CA ASN A 137 21.94 7.73 2.50
C ASN A 137 23.47 7.92 2.34
N ASN A 138 24.05 9.01 2.82
CA ASN A 138 25.49 9.22 2.79
C ASN A 138 25.98 9.55 4.20
N PHE A 139 26.38 8.50 4.91
CA PHE A 139 26.98 8.60 6.23
C PHE A 139 28.47 8.94 6.07
N ASP A 140 28.87 10.14 6.51
CA ASP A 140 30.29 10.52 6.61
C ASP A 140 30.82 10.03 7.97
N PRO A 141 31.76 9.06 8.00
CA PRO A 141 32.34 8.54 9.25
C PRO A 141 33.06 9.60 10.09
N ASN A 142 33.42 10.75 9.48
CA ASN A 142 34.16 11.83 10.13
C ASN A 142 33.29 13.00 10.60
N HIS A 143 31.96 12.81 10.68
CA HIS A 143 31.04 13.88 11.08
C HIS A 143 31.31 14.42 12.50
N ALA A 144 31.72 13.57 13.44
CA ALA A 144 32.04 13.98 14.81
C ALA A 144 33.34 14.82 14.90
N ALA A 145 34.30 14.58 14.01
CA ALA A 145 35.59 15.29 14.02
C ALA A 145 35.47 16.73 13.49
N LYS A 146 34.50 17.01 12.62
CA LYS A 146 34.30 18.35 12.04
C LYS A 146 33.62 19.35 12.99
N GLN A 147 32.92 18.88 14.02
CA GLN A 147 32.29 19.78 15.00
C GLN A 147 33.29 20.38 16.02
N GLY A 148 34.53 19.90 16.05
CA GLY A 148 35.56 20.38 16.98
C GLY A 148 36.35 21.62 16.56
N ALA A 149 36.12 22.18 15.36
CA ALA A 149 37.01 23.20 14.79
C ALA A 149 36.33 24.52 14.40
N GLN A 150 35.23 24.90 15.06
CA GLN A 150 34.66 26.24 14.86
C GLN A 150 34.12 26.82 16.17
N GLY A 151 35.05 27.32 16.98
CA GLY A 151 34.73 28.00 18.23
C GLY A 151 35.87 28.93 18.65
N ASN A 152 36.00 30.08 18.00
CA ASN A 152 36.26 31.35 18.71
C ASN A 152 36.21 32.55 17.75
N GLY A 153 35.16 33.36 17.87
CA GLY A 153 35.06 34.70 17.30
C GLY A 153 34.39 35.61 18.32
N LYS A 154 35.11 35.93 19.39
CA LYS A 154 34.66 36.87 20.43
C LYS A 154 35.03 38.28 19.98
N ALA A 155 34.02 39.08 19.61
CA ALA A 155 34.18 40.52 19.42
C ALA A 155 34.39 41.22 20.78
N PRO A 156 35.19 42.29 20.81
CA PRO A 156 34.84 43.42 21.65
C PRO A 156 34.86 44.76 20.89
N GLN A 157 34.23 45.72 21.56
CA GLN A 157 33.98 47.13 21.20
C GLN A 157 35.22 47.92 20.80
#